data_AF-A0A0P0WBS0-F1
#
_entry.id   AF-A0A0P0WBS0-F1
#
_cell.length_a   1.000
_cell.length_b   1.000
_cell.length_c   1.000
_cell.angle_alpha   90.00
_cell.angle_beta   90.00
_cell.angle_gamma   90.00
#
_symmetry.space_group_name_H-M   'P 1'
#
loop_
_entity.id
_entity.type
_entity.pdbx_description
1 polymer ?
#
loop_
_entity_poly.entity_id
_entity_poly.type
_entity_poly.pdbx_seq_one_letter_code
_entity_poly.pdbx_strand_id
1 'polypeptide(L)'
;MEPPSGFWASLGSFLKFLPYFCGLLILGVIKGILICPWACLIMAIGLSALILGLWPMHVIWTYYCIIRTKLVGPVVKLLLLIAATATLILWLIVGIPGSILAGLVYGFLAPIMATFGAVGKGKEKPFVHCFVDGTWSTITGSCTIVRDVKDLLFHSYFSIMDDLRLQAPPDNKPYEIRLLDIPGALLSAACGLILDGIMFTLIAIYKCPVMLFKGWKRLIQDMIGREGPFLETACVPFAGLAILLWPFAVVGAVLASILSSIPLGAFGAVVAYQESSLKMGLSYVVSSVSIFDEYTNDVLDMAPGSCFPRLKYRKREDSSHGGSLSRPTSF
;
A
#
# COMPACT_ATOMS: atom_id res chain seq x y z
N MET A 1 -6.54 -23.19 -34.70
CA MET A 1 -6.85 -22.01 -35.54
C MET A 1 -5.55 -21.24 -35.67
N GLU A 2 -5.04 -21.10 -36.90
CA GLU A 2 -3.90 -20.24 -37.16
C GLU A 2 -4.26 -18.80 -36.73
N PRO A 3 -3.34 -18.08 -36.05
CA PRO A 3 -3.61 -16.71 -35.65
C PRO A 3 -3.84 -15.86 -36.90
N PRO A 4 -4.89 -15.03 -36.92
CA PRO A 4 -5.13 -14.17 -38.06
C PRO A 4 -3.99 -13.15 -38.19
N SER A 5 -3.20 -13.24 -39.27
CA SER A 5 -2.11 -12.31 -39.56
C SER A 5 -2.66 -11.01 -40.16
N GLY A 6 -2.82 -9.99 -39.32
CA GLY A 6 -3.15 -8.63 -39.76
C GLY A 6 -4.01 -7.84 -38.77
N PHE A 7 -3.74 -6.53 -38.67
CA PHE A 7 -4.44 -5.59 -37.78
C PHE A 7 -5.97 -5.69 -37.88
N TRP A 8 -6.51 -5.80 -39.09
CA TRP A 8 -7.95 -5.88 -39.35
C TRP A 8 -8.59 -7.17 -38.83
N ALA A 9 -7.87 -8.28 -38.86
CA ALA A 9 -8.37 -9.56 -38.41
C ALA A 9 -8.25 -9.72 -36.89
N SER A 10 -7.22 -9.10 -36.27
CA SER A 10 -7.12 -8.89 -34.82
C SER A 10 -8.26 -7.99 -34.30
N LEU A 11 -8.56 -6.88 -34.99
CA LEU A 11 -9.67 -5.99 -34.67
C LEU A 11 -11.03 -6.71 -34.77
N GLY A 12 -11.23 -7.53 -35.80
CA GLY A 12 -12.44 -8.35 -35.95
C GLY A 12 -12.61 -9.41 -34.85
N SER A 13 -11.52 -10.01 -34.37
CA SER A 13 -11.53 -10.92 -33.21
C SER A 13 -11.90 -10.18 -31.92
N PHE A 14 -11.33 -8.99 -31.70
CA PHE A 14 -11.62 -8.14 -30.54
C PHE A 14 -13.10 -7.73 -30.46
N LEU A 15 -13.69 -7.31 -31.58
CA LEU A 15 -15.12 -6.96 -31.67
C LEU A 15 -16.03 -8.16 -31.34
N LYS A 16 -15.63 -9.39 -31.69
CA LYS A 16 -16.37 -10.61 -31.34
C LYS A 16 -16.20 -11.00 -29.88
N PHE A 17 -15.07 -10.68 -29.27
CA PHE A 17 -14.79 -10.95 -27.85
C PHE A 17 -15.50 -9.95 -26.91
N LEU A 18 -15.70 -8.71 -27.35
CA LEU A 18 -16.34 -7.65 -26.57
C LEU A 18 -17.70 -8.03 -25.95
N PRO A 19 -18.69 -8.60 -26.68
CA PRO A 19 -19.97 -8.99 -26.08
C PRO A 19 -19.82 -10.11 -25.03
N TYR A 20 -18.87 -11.02 -25.23
CA TYR A 20 -18.56 -12.07 -24.26
C TYR A 20 -17.95 -11.49 -22.97
N PHE A 21 -16.99 -10.58 -23.10
CA PHE A 21 -16.42 -9.83 -21.98
C PHE A 21 -17.50 -9.03 -21.23
N CYS A 22 -18.34 -8.30 -21.95
CA CYS A 22 -19.44 -7.54 -21.35
C CYS A 22 -20.42 -8.46 -20.60
N GLY A 23 -20.74 -9.63 -21.15
CA GLY A 23 -21.57 -10.63 -20.47
C GLY A 23 -20.95 -11.12 -19.16
N LEU A 24 -19.66 -11.45 -19.15
CA LEU A 24 -18.94 -11.85 -17.94
C LEU A 24 -18.85 -10.71 -16.92
N LEU A 25 -18.64 -9.48 -17.38
CA LEU A 25 -18.59 -8.30 -16.52
C LEU A 25 -19.95 -8.05 -15.87
N ILE A 26 -21.04 -8.08 -16.64
CA ILE A 26 -22.40 -7.92 -16.11
C ILE A 26 -22.70 -9.02 -15.09
N LEU A 27 -22.39 -10.28 -15.42
CA LEU A 27 -22.58 -11.40 -14.49
C LEU A 27 -21.77 -11.22 -13.21
N GLY A 28 -20.49 -10.84 -13.34
CA GLY A 28 -19.61 -10.56 -12.22
C GLY A 28 -20.10 -9.41 -11.35
N VAL A 29 -20.59 -8.32 -11.97
CA VAL A 29 -21.16 -7.16 -11.27
C VAL A 29 -22.45 -7.53 -10.53
N ILE A 30 -23.35 -8.29 -11.16
CA ILE A 30 -24.57 -8.78 -10.50
C ILE A 30 -24.21 -9.61 -9.27
N LYS A 31 -23.27 -10.55 -9.41
CA LYS A 31 -22.78 -11.35 -8.27
C LYS A 31 -22.11 -10.49 -7.21
N GLY A 32 -21.29 -9.52 -7.63
CA GLY A 32 -20.67 -8.54 -6.75
C GLY A 32 -21.72 -7.80 -5.92
N ILE A 33 -22.76 -7.26 -6.55
CA ILE A 33 -23.85 -6.55 -5.86
C ILE A 33 -24.61 -7.46 -4.89
N LEU A 34 -24.85 -8.73 -5.23
CA LEU A 34 -25.57 -9.67 -4.39
C LEU A 34 -24.75 -10.17 -3.19
N ILE A 35 -23.46 -10.44 -3.38
CA ILE A 35 -22.59 -11.04 -2.35
C ILE A 35 -21.90 -9.97 -1.48
N CYS A 36 -21.66 -8.76 -2.02
CA CYS A 36 -20.99 -7.67 -1.33
C CYS A 36 -21.63 -7.32 0.03
N PRO A 37 -22.97 -7.20 0.18
CA PRO A 37 -23.57 -6.90 1.48
C PRO A 37 -23.22 -7.91 2.57
N TRP A 38 -23.20 -9.20 2.22
CA TRP A 38 -22.86 -10.29 3.15
C TRP A 38 -21.38 -10.31 3.50
N ALA A 39 -20.50 -10.18 2.51
CA ALA A 39 -19.05 -10.07 2.73
C ALA A 39 -18.70 -8.84 3.58
N CYS A 40 -19.31 -7.70 3.26
CA CYS A 40 -19.15 -6.46 4.01
C CYS A 40 -19.65 -6.61 5.45
N LEU A 41 -20.79 -7.27 5.68
CA LEU A 41 -21.31 -7.51 7.03
C LEU A 41 -20.35 -8.39 7.85
N ILE A 42 -19.85 -9.48 7.27
CA ILE A 42 -18.88 -10.37 7.93
C ILE A 42 -17.60 -9.63 8.29
N MET A 43 -17.02 -8.89 7.34
CA MET A 43 -15.76 -8.17 7.57
C MET A 43 -15.95 -6.99 8.52
N ALA A 44 -16.99 -6.18 8.35
CA ALA A 44 -17.25 -5.03 9.21
C ALA A 44 -17.50 -5.47 10.65
N ILE A 45 -18.39 -6.45 10.87
CA ILE A 45 -18.66 -6.96 12.22
C ILE A 45 -17.44 -7.69 12.79
N GLY A 46 -16.84 -8.60 12.03
CA GLY A 46 -15.71 -9.41 12.48
C GLY A 46 -14.50 -8.56 12.86
N LEU A 47 -14.07 -7.67 11.97
CA LEU A 47 -12.92 -6.79 12.22
C LEU A 47 -13.23 -5.74 13.30
N SER A 48 -14.43 -5.13 13.30
CA SER A 48 -14.79 -4.17 14.35
C SER A 48 -14.87 -4.83 15.72
N ALA A 49 -15.40 -6.06 15.81
CA ALA A 49 -15.43 -6.82 17.05
C ALA A 49 -14.03 -7.18 17.55
N LEU A 50 -13.11 -7.55 16.64
CA LEU A 50 -11.70 -7.77 16.98
C LEU A 50 -11.04 -6.48 17.48
N ILE A 51 -11.23 -5.38 16.75
CA ILE A 51 -10.69 -4.07 17.12
C ILE A 51 -11.20 -3.67 18.50
N LEU A 52 -12.51 -3.60 18.72
CA LEU A 52 -13.08 -3.16 19.99
C LEU A 52 -12.81 -4.14 21.14
N GLY A 53 -12.87 -5.45 20.87
CA GLY A 53 -12.68 -6.49 21.88
C GLY A 53 -11.24 -6.63 22.36
N LEU A 54 -10.26 -6.52 21.46
CA LEU A 54 -8.83 -6.62 21.81
C LEU A 54 -8.23 -5.28 22.24
N TRP A 55 -8.83 -4.16 21.86
CA TRP A 55 -8.34 -2.83 22.23
C TRP A 55 -8.01 -2.65 23.72
N PRO A 56 -8.87 -3.00 24.69
CA PRO A 56 -8.53 -2.82 26.11
C PRO A 56 -7.30 -3.66 26.51
N MET A 57 -7.18 -4.89 25.99
CA MET A 57 -6.03 -5.74 26.25
C MET A 57 -4.75 -5.16 25.64
N HIS A 58 -4.82 -4.68 24.40
CA HIS A 58 -3.71 -4.03 23.71
C HIS A 58 -3.26 -2.75 24.41
N VAL A 59 -4.20 -1.94 24.92
CA VAL A 59 -3.90 -0.74 25.73
C VAL A 59 -3.14 -1.12 27.00
N ILE A 60 -3.67 -2.07 27.78
CA ILE A 60 -3.06 -2.50 29.05
C ILE A 60 -1.66 -3.09 28.79
N TRP A 61 -1.54 -3.99 27.82
CA TRP A 61 -0.28 -4.64 27.49
C TRP A 61 0.78 -3.66 26.99
N THR A 62 0.37 -2.72 26.12
CA THR A 62 1.29 -1.70 25.59
C THR A 62 1.84 -0.81 26.68
N TYR A 63 0.97 -0.27 27.54
CA TYR A 63 1.42 0.55 28.66
C TYR A 63 2.29 -0.24 29.63
N TYR A 64 1.92 -1.49 29.92
CA TYR A 64 2.73 -2.37 30.74
C TYR A 64 4.15 -2.55 30.17
N CYS A 65 4.28 -2.90 28.88
CA CYS A 65 5.57 -3.09 28.22
C CYS A 65 6.41 -1.81 28.19
N ILE A 66 5.81 -0.66 27.86
CA ILE A 66 6.52 0.64 27.82
C ILE A 66 6.99 1.07 29.21
N ILE A 67 6.20 0.85 30.26
CA ILE A 67 6.60 1.19 31.62
C ILE A 67 7.74 0.27 32.09
N ARG A 68 7.64 -1.03 31.80
CA ARG A 68 8.56 -2.07 32.31
C ARG A 68 9.84 -2.24 31.50
N THR A 69 9.89 -1.76 30.26
CA THR A 69 11.09 -1.90 29.43
C THR A 69 12.32 -1.25 30.09
N LYS A 70 13.47 -1.89 29.93
CA LYS A 70 14.78 -1.36 30.33
C LYS A 70 15.52 -0.71 29.15
N LEU A 71 14.96 -0.81 27.94
CA LEU A 71 15.57 -0.35 26.70
C LEU A 71 15.69 1.17 26.63
N VAL A 72 14.71 1.89 27.18
CA VAL A 72 14.56 3.35 27.03
C VAL A 72 14.54 4.09 28.37
N GLY A 73 15.07 5.31 28.39
CA GLY A 73 15.09 6.19 29.56
C GLY A 73 13.73 6.81 29.89
N PRO A 74 13.57 7.48 31.06
CA PRO A 74 12.27 7.97 31.55
C PRO A 74 11.56 8.95 30.60
N VAL A 75 12.30 9.87 29.98
CA VAL A 75 11.75 10.85 29.02
C VAL A 75 11.21 10.15 27.78
N VAL A 76 11.95 9.18 27.25
CA VAL A 76 11.56 8.42 26.06
C VAL A 76 10.36 7.54 26.35
N LYS A 77 10.26 6.97 27.56
CA LYS A 77 9.05 6.27 28.01
C LYS A 77 7.82 7.16 27.97
N LEU A 78 7.92 8.39 28.46
CA LEU A 78 6.81 9.34 28.42
C LEU A 78 6.39 9.65 26.97
N LEU A 79 7.35 9.91 26.09
CA LEU A 79 7.09 10.17 24.68
C LEU A 79 6.48 8.95 23.96
N LEU A 80 7.00 7.75 24.22
CA LEU A 80 6.43 6.50 23.70
C LEU A 80 5.02 6.27 24.23
N LEU A 81 4.74 6.62 25.49
CA LEU A 81 3.40 6.52 26.07
C LEU A 81 2.43 7.41 25.30
N ILE A 82 2.77 8.69 25.09
CA ILE A 82 1.96 9.65 24.33
C ILE A 82 1.75 9.16 22.88
N ALA A 83 2.81 8.73 22.21
CA ALA A 83 2.75 8.23 20.84
C ALA A 83 1.92 6.93 20.72
N ALA A 84 2.06 6.01 21.68
CA ALA A 84 1.28 4.79 21.76
C ALA A 84 -0.20 5.10 22.00
N THR A 85 -0.53 6.04 22.89
CA THR A 85 -1.91 6.52 23.10
C THR A 85 -2.49 7.06 21.80
N ALA A 86 -1.77 7.95 21.11
CA ALA A 86 -2.21 8.51 19.84
C ALA A 86 -2.45 7.42 18.78
N THR A 87 -1.54 6.45 18.68
CA THR A 87 -1.65 5.32 17.73
C THR A 87 -2.84 4.43 18.04
N LEU A 88 -3.07 4.09 19.32
CA LEU A 88 -4.19 3.25 19.77
C LEU A 88 -5.54 3.93 19.56
N ILE A 89 -5.62 5.26 19.68
CA ILE A 89 -6.83 6.03 19.37
C ILE A 89 -7.04 6.12 17.86
N LEU A 90 -5.98 6.44 17.10
CA LEU A 90 -6.04 6.51 15.64
C LEU A 90 -6.47 5.17 15.03
N TRP A 91 -6.01 4.05 15.60
CA TRP A 91 -6.41 2.71 15.19
C TRP A 91 -7.92 2.48 15.29
N LEU A 92 -8.60 3.02 16.31
CA LEU A 92 -10.07 2.94 16.40
C LEU A 92 -10.74 3.78 15.31
N ILE A 93 -10.26 5.01 15.11
CA ILE A 93 -10.82 5.98 14.16
C ILE A 93 -10.69 5.47 12.73
N VAL A 94 -9.56 4.87 12.37
CA VAL A 94 -9.27 4.40 11.00
C VAL A 94 -9.71 2.94 10.81
N GLY A 95 -9.55 2.09 11.82
CA GLY A 95 -9.81 0.66 11.72
C GLY A 95 -11.27 0.32 11.48
N ILE A 96 -12.21 1.02 12.15
CA ILE A 96 -13.65 0.77 11.99
C ILE A 96 -14.13 1.16 10.57
N PRO A 97 -13.93 2.40 10.08
CA PRO A 97 -14.26 2.74 8.70
C PRO A 97 -13.47 1.92 7.67
N GLY A 98 -12.21 1.62 7.97
CA GLY A 98 -11.35 0.77 7.14
C GLY A 98 -11.90 -0.64 6.96
N SER A 99 -12.51 -1.22 7.99
CA SER A 99 -13.15 -2.54 7.90
C SER A 99 -14.35 -2.56 6.93
N ILE A 100 -15.15 -1.50 6.93
CA ILE A 100 -16.30 -1.35 6.02
C ILE A 100 -15.80 -1.16 4.60
N LEU A 101 -14.83 -0.26 4.40
CA LEU A 101 -14.24 0.00 3.08
C LEU A 101 -13.59 -1.27 2.51
N ALA A 102 -12.81 -1.99 3.32
CA ALA A 102 -12.20 -3.26 2.94
C ALA A 102 -13.26 -4.31 2.57
N GLY A 103 -14.33 -4.41 3.35
CA GLY A 103 -15.47 -5.28 3.07
C GLY A 103 -16.18 -4.96 1.76
N LEU A 104 -16.40 -3.68 1.46
CA LEU A 104 -16.98 -3.22 0.20
C LEU A 104 -16.10 -3.56 -1.00
N VAL A 105 -14.80 -3.22 -0.92
CA VAL A 105 -13.84 -3.45 -2.00
C VAL A 105 -13.67 -4.95 -2.25
N TYR A 106 -13.40 -5.74 -1.20
CA TYR A 106 -13.22 -7.18 -1.33
C TYR A 106 -14.51 -7.89 -1.77
N GLY A 107 -15.63 -7.59 -1.11
CA GLY A 107 -16.93 -8.19 -1.39
C GLY A 107 -17.46 -7.91 -2.79
N PHE A 108 -17.11 -6.77 -3.37
CA PHE A 108 -17.48 -6.43 -4.75
C PHE A 108 -16.50 -6.99 -5.80
N LEU A 109 -15.20 -6.87 -5.57
CA LEU A 109 -14.19 -7.26 -6.56
C LEU A 109 -13.92 -8.77 -6.59
N ALA A 110 -13.97 -9.48 -5.46
CA ALA A 110 -13.68 -10.91 -5.43
C ALA A 110 -14.64 -11.76 -6.29
N PRO A 111 -15.98 -11.53 -6.28
CA PRO A 111 -16.90 -12.22 -7.19
C PRO A 111 -16.65 -11.91 -8.66
N ILE A 112 -16.27 -10.67 -9.00
CA ILE A 112 -15.91 -10.28 -10.36
C ILE A 112 -14.67 -11.06 -10.81
N MET A 113 -13.60 -11.02 -10.03
CA MET A 113 -12.35 -11.74 -10.33
C MET A 113 -12.57 -13.25 -10.46
N ALA A 114 -13.41 -13.84 -9.61
CA ALA A 114 -13.76 -15.26 -9.68
C ALA A 114 -14.56 -15.61 -10.96
N THR A 115 -15.44 -14.72 -11.42
CA THR A 115 -16.22 -14.90 -12.66
C THR A 115 -15.30 -14.91 -13.88
N PHE A 116 -14.33 -13.99 -13.91
CA PHE A 116 -13.30 -13.95 -14.95
C PHE A 116 -12.33 -15.15 -14.85
N GLY A 117 -11.99 -15.60 -13.64
CA GLY A 117 -11.15 -16.76 -13.40
C GLY A 117 -11.78 -18.09 -13.81
N ALA A 118 -13.10 -18.21 -13.73
CA ALA A 118 -13.84 -19.41 -14.13
C ALA A 118 -13.74 -19.75 -15.63
N VAL A 119 -13.37 -18.77 -16.46
CA VAL A 119 -13.19 -18.90 -17.91
C VAL A 119 -11.78 -19.40 -18.29
N GLY A 120 -10.87 -19.47 -17.33
CA GLY A 120 -9.51 -19.97 -17.56
C GLY A 120 -9.44 -21.48 -17.83
N LYS A 121 -8.35 -21.93 -18.47
CA LYS A 121 -8.11 -23.36 -18.76
C LYS A 121 -8.08 -24.17 -17.46
N GLY A 122 -8.73 -25.34 -17.46
CA GLY A 122 -8.62 -26.34 -16.39
C GLY A 122 -9.91 -26.71 -15.65
N LYS A 123 -11.08 -26.15 -16.02
CA LYS A 123 -12.37 -26.52 -15.40
C LYS A 123 -13.25 -27.32 -16.35
N GLU A 124 -13.82 -28.41 -15.84
CA GLU A 124 -14.67 -29.34 -16.61
C GLU A 124 -15.97 -28.68 -17.13
N LYS A 125 -16.47 -27.64 -16.44
CA LYS A 125 -17.73 -26.92 -16.77
C LYS A 125 -17.59 -25.39 -16.58
N PRO A 126 -16.93 -24.67 -17.50
CA PRO A 126 -16.62 -23.25 -17.33
C PRO A 126 -17.87 -22.36 -17.16
N PHE A 127 -18.97 -22.66 -17.86
CA PHE A 127 -20.23 -21.92 -17.72
C PHE A 127 -20.82 -22.03 -16.31
N VAL A 128 -20.88 -23.23 -15.72
CA VAL A 128 -21.40 -23.43 -14.36
C VAL A 128 -20.51 -22.72 -13.34
N HIS A 129 -19.19 -22.84 -13.50
CA HIS A 129 -18.23 -22.17 -12.65
C HIS A 129 -18.32 -20.65 -12.72
N CYS A 130 -18.66 -20.05 -13.86
CA CYS A 130 -18.92 -18.61 -13.96
C CYS A 130 -20.06 -18.15 -13.03
N PHE A 131 -21.08 -18.98 -12.79
CA PHE A 131 -22.17 -18.66 -11.87
C PHE A 131 -21.83 -18.97 -10.42
N VAL A 132 -21.21 -20.12 -10.16
CA VAL A 132 -21.01 -20.64 -8.79
C VAL A 132 -19.76 -20.06 -8.11
N ASP A 133 -18.65 -19.92 -8.82
CA ASP A 133 -17.39 -19.48 -8.22
C ASP A 133 -17.48 -18.02 -7.74
N GLY A 134 -16.88 -17.69 -6.61
CA GLY A 134 -16.97 -16.32 -6.06
C GLY A 134 -18.26 -16.03 -5.30
N THR A 135 -19.18 -17.00 -5.15
CA THR A 135 -20.34 -16.88 -4.25
C THR A 135 -19.92 -17.29 -2.83
N TRP A 136 -19.92 -18.59 -2.53
CA TRP A 136 -19.54 -19.13 -1.22
C TRP A 136 -18.06 -18.87 -0.90
N SER A 137 -17.18 -18.93 -1.90
CA SER A 137 -15.74 -18.70 -1.70
C SER A 137 -15.42 -17.29 -1.22
N THR A 138 -16.20 -16.28 -1.63
CA THR A 138 -16.04 -14.90 -1.16
C THR A 138 -16.45 -14.77 0.31
N ILE A 139 -17.52 -15.46 0.72
CA ILE A 139 -17.97 -15.51 2.12
C ILE A 139 -16.92 -16.22 2.99
N THR A 140 -16.47 -17.40 2.59
CA THR A 140 -15.41 -18.11 3.32
C THR A 140 -14.11 -17.31 3.37
N GLY A 141 -13.74 -16.65 2.27
CA GLY A 141 -12.58 -15.77 2.21
C GLY A 141 -12.70 -14.56 3.13
N SER A 142 -13.91 -13.99 3.27
CA SER A 142 -14.18 -12.93 4.25
C SER A 142 -13.93 -13.42 5.68
N CYS A 143 -14.37 -14.63 6.01
CA CYS A 143 -14.07 -15.25 7.32
C CYS A 143 -12.57 -15.52 7.50
N THR A 144 -11.85 -15.92 6.44
CA THR A 144 -10.39 -16.10 6.48
C THR A 144 -9.68 -14.78 6.76
N ILE A 145 -10.06 -13.68 6.09
CA ILE A 145 -9.47 -12.35 6.35
C ILE A 145 -9.64 -11.95 7.82
N VAL A 146 -10.84 -12.15 8.39
CA VAL A 146 -11.09 -11.89 9.82
C VAL A 146 -10.20 -12.76 10.71
N ARG A 147 -10.01 -14.04 10.35
CA ARG A 147 -9.12 -14.96 11.09
C ARG A 147 -7.66 -14.54 11.00
N ASP A 148 -7.18 -14.15 9.83
CA ASP A 148 -5.79 -13.74 9.62
C ASP A 148 -5.48 -12.46 10.41
N VAL A 149 -6.41 -11.49 10.40
CA VAL A 149 -6.28 -10.27 11.23
C VAL A 149 -6.33 -10.61 12.71
N LYS A 150 -7.21 -11.53 13.13
CA LYS A 150 -7.22 -12.03 14.51
C LYS A 150 -5.85 -12.59 14.89
N ASP A 151 -5.27 -13.46 14.06
CA ASP A 151 -3.99 -14.10 14.36
C ASP A 151 -2.85 -13.06 14.43
N LEU A 152 -2.86 -12.05 13.56
CA LEU A 152 -1.93 -10.91 13.63
C LEU A 152 -2.08 -10.12 14.96
N LEU A 153 -3.31 -9.83 15.38
CA LEU A 153 -3.58 -9.07 16.61
C LEU A 153 -3.31 -9.88 17.88
N PHE A 154 -3.41 -11.20 17.85
CA PHE A 154 -3.14 -12.09 18.98
C PHE A 154 -1.69 -12.53 19.10
N HIS A 155 -0.96 -12.67 17.99
CA HIS A 155 0.39 -13.21 18.00
C HIS A 155 1.44 -12.16 17.65
N SER A 156 1.34 -11.54 16.48
CA SER A 156 2.36 -10.59 16.02
C SER A 156 2.43 -9.36 16.92
N TYR A 157 1.27 -8.83 17.33
CA TYR A 157 1.21 -7.66 18.22
C TYR A 157 1.91 -7.91 19.56
N PHE A 158 1.56 -9.01 20.23
CA PHE A 158 2.14 -9.35 21.54
C PHE A 158 3.62 -9.64 21.42
N SER A 159 4.05 -10.34 20.36
CA SER A 159 5.48 -10.58 20.08
C SER A 159 6.27 -9.29 19.97
N ILE A 160 5.78 -8.31 19.19
CA ILE A 160 6.45 -7.00 19.03
C ILE A 160 6.54 -6.27 20.38
N MET A 161 5.46 -6.30 21.16
CA MET A 161 5.44 -5.64 22.47
C MET A 161 6.32 -6.33 23.51
N ASP A 162 6.45 -7.65 23.43
CA ASP A 162 7.36 -8.42 24.26
C ASP A 162 8.82 -8.17 23.89
N ASP A 163 9.14 -8.07 22.59
CA ASP A 163 10.47 -7.68 22.13
C ASP A 163 10.86 -6.31 22.69
N LEU A 164 9.97 -5.31 22.61
CA LEU A 164 10.20 -3.98 23.20
C LEU A 164 10.49 -4.05 24.71
N ARG A 165 9.84 -4.97 25.43
CA ARG A 165 9.96 -5.12 26.88
C ARG A 165 11.22 -5.88 27.29
N LEU A 166 11.53 -6.97 26.59
CA LEU A 166 12.54 -7.96 26.96
C LEU A 166 13.92 -7.62 26.41
N GLN A 167 13.99 -6.85 25.32
CA GLN A 167 15.26 -6.48 24.70
C GLN A 167 16.10 -5.60 25.64
N ALA A 168 17.36 -5.99 25.82
CA ALA A 168 18.34 -5.24 26.59
C ALA A 168 19.03 -4.21 25.68
N PRO A 169 19.40 -3.03 26.22
CA PRO A 169 20.15 -2.04 25.45
C PRO A 169 21.54 -2.58 25.06
N PRO A 170 22.03 -2.33 23.83
CA PRO A 170 23.27 -2.90 23.31
C PRO A 170 24.51 -2.54 24.14
N ASP A 171 24.55 -1.34 24.72
CA ASP A 171 25.67 -0.85 25.53
C ASP A 171 25.36 -0.80 27.04
N ASN A 172 24.33 -1.52 27.50
CA ASN A 172 23.79 -1.43 28.87
C ASN A 172 23.31 -0.02 29.28
N LYS A 173 23.26 0.93 28.33
CA LYS A 173 22.77 2.29 28.52
C LYS A 173 21.39 2.43 27.88
N PRO A 174 20.36 2.81 28.63
CA PRO A 174 19.05 3.10 28.06
C PRO A 174 19.13 4.20 27.00
N TYR A 175 18.30 4.14 25.97
CA TYR A 175 18.19 5.22 25.00
C TYR A 175 17.59 6.47 25.66
N GLU A 176 18.33 7.58 25.62
CA GLU A 176 17.90 8.87 26.16
C GLU A 176 17.74 9.89 25.03
N ILE A 177 16.72 10.75 25.15
CA ILE A 177 16.43 11.80 24.18
C ILE A 177 16.96 13.15 24.68
N ARG A 178 17.62 13.90 23.79
CA ARG A 178 18.09 15.27 24.04
C ARG A 178 16.91 16.25 23.95
N LEU A 179 16.43 16.72 25.10
CA LEU A 179 15.26 17.62 25.18
C LEU A 179 15.44 18.93 24.40
N LEU A 180 16.68 19.45 24.34
CA LEU A 180 17.00 20.71 23.64
C LEU A 180 16.76 20.64 22.13
N ASP A 181 16.82 19.45 21.53
CA ASP A 181 16.62 19.27 20.09
C ASP A 181 15.13 19.11 19.70
N ILE A 182 14.25 18.90 20.67
CA ILE A 182 12.81 18.64 20.45
C ILE A 182 12.10 19.85 19.78
N PRO A 183 12.31 21.11 20.21
CA PRO A 183 11.65 22.25 19.57
C PRO A 183 12.03 22.38 18.09
N GLY A 184 13.31 22.15 17.76
CA GLY A 184 13.78 22.14 16.37
C GLY A 184 13.19 20.99 15.56
N ALA A 185 13.11 19.79 16.14
CA ALA A 185 12.48 18.64 15.51
C ALA A 185 10.99 18.91 15.22
N LEU A 186 10.26 19.47 16.17
CA LEU A 186 8.84 19.80 16.01
C LEU A 186 8.60 20.84 14.92
N LEU A 187 9.43 21.90 14.87
CA LEU A 187 9.35 22.91 13.82
C LEU A 187 9.63 22.28 12.43
N SER A 188 10.64 21.40 12.34
CA SER A 188 10.93 20.68 11.10
C SER A 188 9.79 19.76 10.67
N ALA A 189 9.12 19.07 11.60
CA ALA A 189 7.94 18.26 11.31
C ALA A 189 6.79 19.12 10.78
N ALA A 190 6.50 20.26 11.41
CA ALA A 190 5.44 21.16 10.98
C ALA A 190 5.69 21.69 9.55
N CYS A 191 6.92 22.14 9.28
CA CYS A 191 7.31 22.55 7.92
C CYS A 191 7.20 21.40 6.92
N GLY A 192 7.63 20.18 7.30
CA GLY A 192 7.52 18.98 6.48
C GLY A 192 6.09 18.63 6.11
N LEU A 193 5.19 18.59 7.09
CA LEU A 193 3.77 18.29 6.86
C LEU A 193 3.10 19.30 5.93
N ILE A 194 3.45 20.59 6.05
CA ILE A 194 2.89 21.64 5.19
C ILE A 194 3.47 21.54 3.78
N LEU A 195 4.80 21.46 3.64
CA LEU A 195 5.45 21.47 2.33
C LEU A 195 5.16 20.17 1.56
N ASP A 196 5.38 19.01 2.18
CA ASP A 196 5.17 17.73 1.52
C ASP A 196 3.69 17.52 1.21
N GLY A 197 2.79 17.93 2.11
CA GLY A 197 1.34 17.87 1.87
C GLY A 197 0.93 18.63 0.61
N ILE A 198 1.43 19.86 0.42
CA ILE A 198 1.15 20.67 -0.77
C ILE A 198 1.85 20.07 -2.00
N MET A 199 3.16 19.83 -1.92
CA MET A 199 3.97 19.44 -3.06
C MET A 199 3.63 18.05 -3.59
N PHE A 200 3.42 17.06 -2.71
CA PHE A 200 3.06 15.70 -3.13
C PHE A 200 1.70 15.70 -3.81
N THR A 201 0.74 16.48 -3.29
CA THR A 201 -0.57 16.64 -3.91
C THR A 201 -0.45 17.24 -5.31
N LEU A 202 0.33 18.32 -5.47
CA LEU A 202 0.57 18.95 -6.79
C LEU A 202 1.25 17.99 -7.77
N ILE A 203 2.30 17.29 -7.34
CA ILE A 203 3.01 16.30 -8.17
C ILE A 203 2.08 15.16 -8.56
N ALA A 204 1.30 14.63 -7.63
CA ALA A 204 0.36 13.54 -7.88
C ALA A 204 -0.73 13.96 -8.88
N ILE A 205 -1.31 15.15 -8.74
CA ILE A 205 -2.31 15.69 -9.68
C ILE A 205 -1.70 15.92 -11.06
N TYR A 206 -0.49 16.48 -11.13
CA TYR A 206 0.22 16.70 -12.39
C TYR A 206 0.55 15.39 -13.12
N LYS A 207 1.01 14.36 -12.39
CA LYS A 207 1.40 13.06 -12.97
C LYS A 207 0.23 12.11 -13.18
N CYS A 208 -0.93 12.35 -12.55
CA CYS A 208 -2.16 11.59 -12.72
C CYS A 208 -2.55 11.34 -14.20
N PRO A 209 -2.65 12.35 -15.08
CA PRO A 209 -2.97 12.12 -16.49
C PRO A 209 -1.90 11.27 -17.19
N VAL A 210 -0.61 11.47 -16.86
CA VAL A 210 0.46 10.69 -17.49
C VAL A 210 0.38 9.22 -17.08
N MET A 211 0.15 8.93 -15.79
CA MET A 211 -0.07 7.57 -15.30
C MET A 211 -1.29 6.91 -15.95
N LEU A 212 -2.38 7.66 -16.11
CA LEU A 212 -3.60 7.18 -16.75
C LEU A 212 -3.33 6.77 -18.21
N PHE A 213 -2.82 7.68 -19.03
CA PHE A 213 -2.62 7.43 -20.46
C PHE A 213 -1.49 6.43 -20.73
N LYS A 214 -0.37 6.52 -20.00
CA LYS A 214 0.76 5.59 -20.18
C LYS A 214 0.39 4.18 -19.73
N GLY A 215 -0.28 4.06 -18.58
CA GLY A 215 -0.76 2.78 -18.09
C GLY A 215 -1.79 2.15 -19.04
N TRP A 216 -2.75 2.92 -19.54
CA TRP A 216 -3.66 2.41 -20.57
C TRP A 216 -2.95 1.99 -21.84
N LYS A 217 -2.02 2.81 -22.35
CA LYS A 217 -1.22 2.44 -23.53
C LYS A 217 -0.50 1.11 -23.31
N ARG A 218 0.15 0.94 -22.16
CA ARG A 218 0.87 -0.30 -21.80
C ARG A 218 -0.09 -1.50 -21.69
N LEU A 219 -1.21 -1.36 -20.98
CA LEU A 219 -2.20 -2.43 -20.84
C LEU A 219 -2.84 -2.83 -22.19
N ILE A 220 -3.11 -1.86 -23.07
CA ILE A 220 -3.61 -2.12 -24.42
C ILE A 220 -2.53 -2.83 -25.27
N GLN A 221 -1.27 -2.39 -25.17
CA GLN A 221 -0.15 -3.05 -25.84
C GLN A 221 0.07 -4.48 -25.32
N ASP A 222 -0.06 -4.72 -24.02
CA ASP A 222 0.04 -6.07 -23.42
C ASP A 222 -1.11 -6.98 -23.85
N MET A 223 -2.29 -6.40 -24.11
CA MET A 223 -3.44 -7.13 -24.66
C MET A 223 -3.26 -7.49 -26.13
N ILE A 224 -2.66 -6.60 -26.94
CA ILE A 224 -2.43 -6.79 -28.38
C ILE A 224 -1.18 -7.65 -28.65
N GLY A 225 -0.09 -7.44 -27.91
CA GLY A 225 1.22 -8.08 -28.12
C GLY A 225 1.31 -9.54 -27.67
N ARG A 226 0.29 -10.05 -26.96
CA ARG A 226 0.14 -11.49 -26.69
C ARG A 226 -0.32 -12.21 -27.96
N GLU A 227 0.57 -12.45 -28.92
CA GLU A 227 0.30 -13.19 -30.17
C GLU A 227 1.02 -14.56 -30.25
N GLY A 228 1.13 -15.28 -29.13
CA GLY A 228 1.74 -16.62 -29.10
C GLY A 228 0.73 -17.78 -29.06
N PRO A 229 1.09 -19.01 -29.49
CA PRO A 229 0.25 -20.21 -29.45
C PRO A 229 -0.15 -20.66 -28.01
N PHE A 230 0.37 -19.98 -26.99
CA PHE A 230 -0.02 -20.09 -25.57
C PHE A 230 -0.87 -18.89 -25.10
N LEU A 231 -1.63 -18.27 -26.00
CA LEU A 231 -2.80 -17.44 -25.70
C LEU A 231 -3.83 -18.31 -24.94
N GLU A 232 -3.59 -18.52 -23.65
CA GLU A 232 -4.60 -19.06 -22.77
C GLU A 232 -5.77 -18.08 -22.75
N THR A 233 -6.91 -18.56 -23.22
CA THR A 233 -8.24 -17.94 -23.19
C THR A 233 -8.62 -17.34 -21.82
N ALA A 234 -7.85 -17.65 -20.77
CA ALA A 234 -7.93 -17.10 -19.43
C ALA A 234 -7.44 -15.64 -19.29
N CYS A 235 -6.33 -15.26 -19.94
CA CYS A 235 -5.64 -14.01 -19.63
C CYS A 235 -6.23 -12.77 -20.32
N VAL A 236 -6.90 -12.95 -21.46
CA VAL A 236 -7.51 -11.85 -22.22
C VAL A 236 -8.66 -11.19 -21.45
N PRO A 237 -9.61 -11.95 -20.84
CA PRO A 237 -10.61 -11.37 -19.94
C PRO A 237 -10.01 -10.58 -18.77
N PHE A 238 -8.96 -11.07 -18.12
CA PHE A 238 -8.30 -10.34 -17.03
C PHE A 238 -7.58 -9.06 -17.49
N ALA A 239 -6.96 -9.08 -18.65
CA ALA A 239 -6.35 -7.89 -19.24
C ALA A 239 -7.40 -6.80 -19.54
N GLY A 240 -8.55 -7.20 -20.10
CA GLY A 240 -9.67 -6.27 -20.33
C GLY A 240 -10.22 -5.66 -19.02
N LEU A 241 -10.33 -6.47 -17.96
CA LEU A 241 -10.75 -6.00 -16.64
C LEU A 241 -9.72 -5.04 -16.03
N ALA A 242 -8.42 -5.30 -16.19
CA ALA A 242 -7.35 -4.42 -15.73
C ALA A 242 -7.39 -3.06 -16.45
N ILE A 243 -7.63 -3.03 -17.77
CA ILE A 243 -7.82 -1.79 -18.55
C ILE A 243 -8.98 -0.96 -17.99
N LEU A 244 -10.11 -1.62 -17.68
CA LEU A 244 -11.31 -0.98 -17.13
C LEU A 244 -11.09 -0.45 -15.70
N LEU A 245 -10.40 -1.21 -14.86
CA LEU A 245 -10.14 -0.85 -13.46
C LEU A 245 -8.97 0.14 -13.30
N TRP A 246 -8.16 0.34 -14.33
CA TRP A 246 -6.98 1.22 -14.28
C TRP A 246 -7.26 2.63 -13.75
N PRO A 247 -8.33 3.35 -14.15
CA PRO A 247 -8.62 4.68 -13.59
C PRO A 247 -8.80 4.67 -12.07
N PHE A 248 -9.41 3.63 -11.51
CA PHE A 248 -9.56 3.49 -10.06
C PHE A 248 -8.22 3.25 -9.37
N ALA A 249 -7.32 2.49 -10.00
CA ALA A 249 -5.96 2.32 -9.52
C ALA A 249 -5.18 3.66 -9.51
N VAL A 250 -5.35 4.50 -10.54
CA VAL A 250 -4.77 5.85 -10.59
C VAL A 250 -5.31 6.73 -9.46
N VAL A 251 -6.62 6.73 -9.21
CA VAL A 251 -7.22 7.46 -8.07
C VAL A 251 -6.65 6.96 -6.75
N GLY A 252 -6.54 5.64 -6.57
CA GLY A 252 -5.92 5.04 -5.39
C GLY A 252 -4.47 5.47 -5.21
N ALA A 253 -3.69 5.55 -6.29
CA ALA A 253 -2.30 6.01 -6.24
C ALA A 253 -2.17 7.49 -5.86
N VAL A 254 -3.07 8.35 -6.34
CA VAL A 254 -3.13 9.77 -5.94
C VAL A 254 -3.46 9.89 -4.46
N LEU A 255 -4.47 9.16 -3.97
CA LEU A 255 -4.82 9.17 -2.55
C LEU A 255 -3.68 8.64 -1.67
N ALA A 256 -3.02 7.56 -2.09
CA ALA A 256 -1.86 7.00 -1.40
C ALA A 256 -0.68 7.99 -1.36
N SER A 257 -0.47 8.75 -2.44
CA SER A 257 0.55 9.81 -2.51
C SER A 257 0.27 10.95 -1.54
N ILE A 258 -1.00 11.36 -1.42
CA ILE A 258 -1.40 12.39 -0.44
C ILE A 258 -1.19 11.87 0.98
N LEU A 259 -1.58 10.63 1.26
CA LEU A 259 -1.41 10.02 2.59
C LEU A 259 0.06 9.79 2.96
N SER A 260 0.92 9.46 2.00
CA SER A 260 2.35 9.22 2.26
C SER A 260 3.13 10.50 2.60
N SER A 261 2.60 11.67 2.24
CA SER A 261 3.20 12.97 2.61
C SER A 261 3.30 13.17 4.13
N ILE A 262 2.39 12.58 4.91
CA ILE A 262 2.37 12.73 6.38
C ILE A 262 3.60 12.08 7.03
N PRO A 263 3.84 10.76 6.90
CA PRO A 263 5.01 10.14 7.52
C PRO A 263 6.33 10.64 6.93
N LEU A 264 6.39 10.92 5.62
CA LEU A 264 7.60 11.42 4.98
C LEU A 264 7.93 12.85 5.43
N GLY A 265 6.95 13.76 5.46
CA GLY A 265 7.15 15.12 5.97
C GLY A 265 7.51 15.13 7.46
N ALA A 266 6.86 14.28 8.27
CA ALA A 266 7.18 14.14 9.69
C ALA A 266 8.60 13.59 9.94
N PHE A 267 9.17 12.84 9.00
CA PHE A 267 10.54 12.31 9.11
C PHE A 267 11.60 13.42 9.15
N GLY A 268 11.29 14.64 8.70
CA GLY A 268 12.14 15.81 8.89
C GLY A 268 12.48 16.07 10.37
N ALA A 269 11.55 15.76 11.29
CA ALA A 269 11.80 15.84 12.72
C ALA A 269 12.90 14.87 13.17
N VAL A 270 12.89 13.65 12.63
CA VAL A 270 13.90 12.63 12.93
C VAL A 270 15.27 13.09 12.44
N VAL A 271 15.35 13.66 11.24
CA VAL A 271 16.62 14.19 10.70
C VAL A 271 17.12 15.37 11.52
N ALA A 272 16.26 16.34 11.84
CA ALA A 272 16.61 17.48 12.69
C ALA A 272 17.15 17.03 14.05
N TYR A 273 16.50 16.02 14.64
CA TYR A 273 16.88 15.45 15.92
C TYR A 273 18.23 14.71 15.86
N GLN A 274 18.42 13.83 14.87
CA GLN A 274 19.65 13.05 14.72
C GLN A 274 20.88 13.94 14.44
N GLU A 275 20.72 14.96 13.60
CA GLU A 275 21.78 15.90 13.22
C GLU A 275 21.96 17.05 14.21
N SER A 276 21.12 17.12 15.26
CA SER A 276 21.05 18.24 16.23
C SER A 276 21.01 19.60 15.52
N SER A 277 20.25 19.68 14.42
CA SER A 277 20.27 20.85 13.53
C SER A 277 18.96 21.00 12.79
N LEU A 278 18.24 22.07 13.10
CA LEU A 278 17.04 22.49 12.38
C LEU A 278 17.31 22.60 10.87
N LYS A 279 18.45 23.19 10.49
CA LYS A 279 18.82 23.39 9.10
C LYS A 279 18.89 22.07 8.32
N MET A 280 19.38 21.00 8.95
CA MET A 280 19.45 19.68 8.31
C MET A 280 18.06 19.05 8.16
N GLY A 281 17.18 19.20 9.16
CA GLY A 281 15.79 18.77 9.05
C GLY A 281 15.03 19.49 7.94
N LEU A 282 15.17 20.82 7.86
CA LEU A 282 14.57 21.61 6.77
C LEU A 282 15.18 21.25 5.41
N SER A 283 16.48 20.95 5.36
CA SER A 283 17.13 20.49 4.12
C SER A 283 16.57 19.13 3.67
N TYR A 284 16.24 18.23 4.61
CA TYR A 284 15.55 16.99 4.31
C TYR A 284 14.14 17.26 3.78
N VAL A 285 13.37 18.15 4.41
CA VAL A 285 12.00 18.49 3.96
C VAL A 285 11.99 19.04 2.54
N VAL A 286 12.98 19.84 2.15
CA VAL A 286 13.09 20.26 0.74
C VAL A 286 13.48 19.08 -0.17
N SER A 287 14.33 18.18 0.32
CA SER A 287 14.81 17.03 -0.44
C SER A 287 13.78 15.90 -0.55
N SER A 288 12.85 15.73 0.39
CA SER A 288 11.80 14.72 0.36
C SER A 288 10.90 14.89 -0.86
N VAL A 289 10.62 16.14 -1.25
CA VAL A 289 9.92 16.47 -2.49
C VAL A 289 10.68 15.95 -3.71
N SER A 290 12.01 16.15 -3.76
CA SER A 290 12.84 15.63 -4.86
C SER A 290 12.87 14.11 -4.90
N ILE A 291 12.92 13.45 -3.74
CA ILE A 291 12.93 11.99 -3.61
C ILE A 291 11.58 11.42 -4.08
N PHE A 292 10.48 12.04 -3.69
CA PHE A 292 9.15 11.62 -4.11
C PHE A 292 8.92 11.84 -5.61
N ASP A 293 9.37 12.97 -6.15
CA ASP A 293 9.31 13.25 -7.58
C ASP A 293 10.14 12.26 -8.41
N GLU A 294 11.36 11.95 -7.96
CA GLU A 294 12.23 10.93 -8.57
C GLU A 294 11.58 9.53 -8.51
N TYR A 295 11.09 9.12 -7.34
CA TYR A 295 10.39 7.84 -7.18
C TYR A 295 9.18 7.72 -8.11
N THR A 296 8.38 8.78 -8.20
CA THR A 296 7.20 8.78 -9.10
C THR A 296 7.60 8.85 -10.57
N ASN A 297 8.75 9.45 -10.92
CA ASN A 297 9.30 9.35 -12.28
C ASN A 297 9.68 7.92 -12.61
N ASP A 298 10.35 7.21 -11.70
CA ASP A 298 10.73 5.80 -11.89
C ASP A 298 9.51 4.88 -12.03
N VAL A 299 8.51 5.03 -11.14
CA VAL A 299 7.24 4.26 -11.23
C VAL A 299 6.52 4.49 -12.56
N LEU A 300 6.66 5.68 -13.12
CA LEU A 300 6.04 6.04 -14.40
C LEU A 300 6.97 5.86 -15.59
N ASP A 301 8.15 5.25 -15.44
CA ASP A 301 9.17 5.09 -16.47
C ASP A 301 9.47 6.43 -17.22
N MET A 302 9.52 7.56 -16.50
CA MET A 302 9.84 8.89 -17.02
C MET A 302 11.36 9.12 -17.07
N ALA A 303 11.80 10.30 -17.52
CA ALA A 303 13.22 10.64 -17.49
C ALA A 303 13.76 10.58 -16.05
N PRO A 304 14.98 10.03 -15.84
CA PRO A 304 15.53 9.84 -14.51
C PRO A 304 15.85 11.18 -13.84
N GLY A 305 15.74 11.20 -12.52
CA GLY A 305 16.02 12.36 -11.66
C GLY A 305 14.78 13.19 -11.32
N SER A 306 15.01 14.33 -10.66
CA SER A 306 13.97 15.26 -10.23
C SER A 306 14.32 16.68 -10.64
N CYS A 307 13.29 17.50 -10.91
CA CYS A 307 13.46 18.94 -11.13
C CYS A 307 13.62 19.74 -9.82
N PHE A 308 13.44 19.10 -8.66
CA PHE A 308 13.51 19.75 -7.35
C PHE A 308 14.92 19.67 -6.75
N PRO A 309 15.32 20.67 -5.94
CA PRO A 309 16.63 20.69 -5.32
C PRO A 309 16.80 19.55 -4.31
N ARG A 310 17.91 18.81 -4.44
CA ARG A 310 18.32 17.78 -3.47
C ARG A 310 19.44 18.31 -2.59
N LEU A 311 19.08 18.72 -1.38
CA LEU A 311 20.01 19.32 -0.42
C LEU A 311 20.70 18.24 0.40
N LYS A 312 21.96 18.47 0.78
CA LYS A 312 22.68 17.57 1.71
C LYS A 312 22.14 17.77 3.13
N TYR A 313 21.41 16.79 3.65
CA TYR A 313 20.79 16.81 4.98
C TYR A 313 21.43 15.83 5.98
N ARG A 314 22.52 15.16 5.60
CA ARG A 314 23.34 14.33 6.50
C ARG A 314 24.79 14.78 6.52
N LYS A 315 25.39 14.89 7.72
CA LYS A 315 26.81 15.27 7.86
C LYS A 315 27.79 14.12 7.60
N ARG A 316 27.32 12.86 7.62
CA ARG A 316 28.14 11.62 7.60
C ARG A 316 28.02 10.77 6.31
N GLU A 317 27.62 11.33 5.18
CA GLU A 317 27.56 10.55 3.92
C GLU A 317 28.92 10.34 3.23
N ASP A 318 29.97 11.05 3.65
CA ASP A 318 31.28 11.00 2.97
C ASP A 318 32.16 9.78 3.38
N SER A 319 31.64 8.83 4.18
CA SER A 319 32.41 7.68 4.68
C SER A 319 31.82 6.29 4.42
N SER A 320 30.80 6.15 3.57
CA SER A 320 30.19 4.83 3.29
C SER A 320 29.84 4.53 1.82
N HIS A 321 30.24 5.37 0.87
CA HIS A 321 30.17 5.05 -0.57
C HIS A 321 31.48 5.36 -1.30
N GLY A 322 32.58 4.84 -0.77
CA GLY A 322 33.87 4.72 -1.45
C GLY A 322 34.21 3.25 -1.72
N GLY A 323 33.29 2.51 -2.31
CA GLY A 323 33.50 1.13 -2.73
C GLY A 323 32.96 0.99 -4.14
N SER A 324 33.83 1.17 -5.13
CA SER A 324 33.55 0.76 -6.50
C SER A 324 33.07 -0.68 -6.47
N LEU A 325 31.82 -0.92 -6.89
CA LEU A 325 31.35 -2.26 -7.17
C LEU A 325 32.07 -2.73 -8.44
N SER A 326 33.32 -3.16 -8.28
CA SER A 326 34.05 -3.90 -9.28
C SER A 326 33.29 -5.20 -9.51
N ARG A 327 32.67 -5.28 -10.68
CA ARG A 327 32.10 -6.48 -11.28
C ARG A 327 33.19 -7.57 -11.29
N PRO A 328 33.00 -8.75 -10.68
CA PRO A 328 33.84 -9.88 -11.01
C PRO A 328 33.34 -10.47 -12.33
N THR A 329 34.19 -10.41 -13.34
CA THR A 329 34.16 -11.26 -14.50
C THR A 329 34.31 -12.73 -14.10
N SER A 330 33.45 -13.58 -14.69
CA SER A 330 33.63 -15.03 -14.98
C SER A 330 33.95 -16.00 -13.82
N PHE A 331 33.09 -16.99 -13.62
CA PHE A 331 33.17 -18.32 -14.25
C PHE A 331 31.76 -18.90 -14.43
#